data_AF-A0A7S3UQM4-F1
#
_entry.id   AF-A0A7S3UQM4-F1
#
_cell.length_a   1.000
_cell.length_b   1.000
_cell.length_c   1.000
_cell.angle_alpha   90.00
_cell.angle_beta   90.00
_cell.angle_gamma   90.00
#
_symmetry.space_group_name_H-M   'P 1'
#
loop_
_entity.id
_entity.type
_entity.pdbx_description
1 polymer ?
#
loop_
_entity_poly.entity_id
_entity_poly.type
_entity_poly.pdbx_seq_one_letter_code
_entity_poly.pdbx_strand_id
1 'polypeptide(L)'
;RSHFGSRFAFPHPAGSCFDAMRFSALVFTVAVGVLPPGYEDEFYCPKGYCMRKKSQPKGFTGPASAFRECYNPSTGETKKVGTWGEKKGANGKTKLEDDGYDTSKQASDCPKADL
;
A
#
# COMPACT_ATOMS: atom_id res chain seq x y z
N ARG A 1 -9.21 48.09 56.06
CA ARG A 1 -9.54 49.45 55.59
C ARG A 1 -8.53 49.79 54.50
N SER A 2 -8.77 49.35 53.26
CA SER A 2 -9.46 50.09 52.20
C SER A 2 -8.47 50.86 51.30
N HIS A 3 -8.77 50.83 50.00
CA HIS A 3 -8.29 51.68 48.90
C HIS A 3 -6.95 51.25 48.27
N PHE A 4 -6.91 50.61 47.08
CA PHE A 4 -7.47 50.96 45.77
C PHE A 4 -6.83 52.24 45.22
N GLY A 5 -6.05 52.10 44.14
CA GLY A 5 -5.33 53.21 43.53
C GLY A 5 -4.50 52.82 42.32
N SER A 6 -5.11 52.16 41.34
CA SER A 6 -4.58 52.03 39.98
C SER A 6 -4.43 53.41 39.34
N ARG A 7 -3.25 53.71 38.75
CA ARG A 7 -3.13 54.49 37.51
C ARG A 7 -1.93 53.99 36.71
N PHE A 8 -2.25 53.16 35.73
CA PHE A 8 -1.37 52.78 34.64
C PHE A 8 -1.23 53.97 33.68
N ALA A 9 -0.01 54.37 33.40
CA ALA A 9 0.36 55.14 32.22
C ALA A 9 1.34 54.27 31.43
N PHE A 10 0.84 53.62 30.37
CA PHE A 10 1.67 52.90 29.43
C PHE A 10 2.01 53.84 28.26
N PRO A 11 3.29 54.03 27.92
CA PRO A 11 3.68 54.67 26.68
C PRO A 11 3.42 53.72 25.51
N HIS A 12 2.92 54.25 24.39
CA HIS A 12 3.00 53.58 23.10
C HIS A 12 4.47 53.48 22.66
N PRO A 13 4.86 52.36 22.04
CA PRO A 13 5.76 52.43 20.91
C PRO A 13 5.05 51.99 19.64
N ALA A 14 5.13 52.88 18.66
CA ALA A 14 4.96 52.59 17.25
C ALA A 14 5.96 51.49 16.83
N GLY A 15 5.52 50.54 15.99
CA GLY A 15 6.37 49.47 15.52
C GLY A 15 5.66 48.55 14.55
N SER A 16 5.58 48.99 13.30
CA SER A 16 5.32 48.15 12.14
C SER A 16 6.38 47.05 12.04
N CYS A 17 5.97 45.80 11.80
CA CYS A 17 6.71 44.80 11.02
C CYS A 17 5.77 43.60 10.81
N PHE A 18 5.28 43.48 9.57
CA PHE A 18 4.93 42.20 8.97
C PHE A 18 6.13 41.24 9.14
N ASP A 19 5.94 40.10 9.82
CA ASP A 19 6.71 38.84 9.70
C ASP A 19 6.38 37.99 10.94
N ALA A 20 6.08 36.70 10.92
CA ALA A 20 6.22 35.69 9.90
C ALA A 20 5.07 34.72 10.10
N MET A 21 4.25 34.52 9.06
CA MET A 21 3.33 33.41 9.00
C MET A 21 4.17 32.14 9.03
N ARG A 22 4.29 31.52 10.21
CA ARG A 22 4.87 30.18 10.34
C ARG A 22 3.92 29.18 9.70
N PHE A 23 3.95 29.15 8.38
CA PHE A 23 3.57 28.00 7.59
C PHE A 23 4.54 26.89 7.99
N SER A 24 4.17 26.17 9.05
CA SER A 24 4.76 24.90 9.41
C SER A 24 4.48 23.98 8.22
N ALA A 25 5.41 23.97 7.27
CA ALA A 25 5.35 23.19 6.05
C ALA A 25 5.37 21.70 6.44
N LEU A 26 4.18 21.12 6.60
CA LEU A 26 3.97 19.69 6.55
C LEU A 26 4.31 19.24 5.12
N VAL A 27 5.57 18.90 4.90
CA VAL A 27 6.02 18.22 3.68
C VAL A 27 5.43 16.81 3.74
N PHE A 28 4.26 16.62 3.14
CA PHE A 28 3.69 15.28 2.93
C PHE A 28 4.56 14.56 1.89
N THR A 29 5.55 13.80 2.35
CA THR A 29 6.31 12.89 1.50
C THR A 29 5.39 11.77 1.03
N VAL A 30 4.93 11.85 -0.22
CA VAL A 30 4.13 10.78 -0.84
C VAL A 30 5.10 9.68 -1.26
N ALA A 31 5.29 8.67 -0.39
CA ALA A 31 6.04 7.48 -0.75
C ALA A 31 5.20 6.64 -1.74
N VAL A 32 5.49 6.78 -3.04
CA VAL A 32 4.89 5.92 -4.07
C VAL A 32 5.59 4.57 -4.01
N GLY A 33 5.00 3.62 -3.27
CA GLY A 33 5.42 2.23 -3.21
C GLY A 33 5.03 1.43 -4.46
N VAL A 34 5.32 1.97 -5.65
CA VAL A 34 5.16 1.24 -6.91
C VAL A 34 6.47 0.49 -7.13
N LEU A 35 6.43 -0.84 -6.98
CA LEU A 35 7.57 -1.67 -7.36
C LEU A 35 7.93 -1.33 -8.81
N PRO A 36 9.21 -1.11 -9.13
CA PRO A 36 9.61 -0.86 -10.50
C PRO A 36 9.15 -2.04 -11.38
N PRO A 37 8.74 -1.77 -12.63
CA PRO A 37 8.38 -2.84 -13.57
C PRO A 37 9.53 -3.86 -13.63
N GLY A 38 9.21 -5.15 -13.71
CA GLY A 38 10.20 -6.23 -13.67
C GLY A 38 10.20 -7.10 -12.40
N TYR A 39 9.43 -6.78 -11.35
CA TYR A 39 9.48 -7.52 -10.07
C TYR A 39 8.27 -8.45 -9.80
N GLU A 40 7.08 -8.04 -10.22
CA GLU A 40 5.81 -8.77 -10.04
C GLU A 40 4.93 -8.61 -11.28
N ASP A 41 5.50 -8.84 -12.47
CA ASP A 41 4.83 -8.64 -13.74
C ASP A 41 3.76 -9.72 -13.98
N GLU A 42 4.04 -10.94 -13.52
CA GLU A 42 3.17 -12.09 -13.70
C GLU A 42 2.94 -12.84 -12.38
N PHE A 43 1.71 -13.32 -12.20
CA PHE A 43 1.28 -14.12 -11.05
C PHE A 43 1.04 -15.55 -11.47
N TYR A 44 1.57 -16.47 -10.67
CA TYR A 44 1.47 -17.89 -10.89
C TYR A 44 0.84 -18.57 -9.66
N CYS A 45 0.06 -19.62 -9.89
CA CYS A 45 -0.54 -20.42 -8.84
C CYS A 45 -0.27 -21.92 -9.11
N PRO A 46 -0.14 -22.72 -8.04
CA PRO A 46 0.08 -24.14 -8.20
C PRO A 46 -1.14 -24.83 -8.85
N LYS A 47 -0.91 -25.96 -9.52
CA LYS A 47 -1.98 -26.76 -10.13
C LYS A 47 -3.11 -27.08 -9.14
N GLY A 48 -4.35 -26.96 -9.61
CA GLY A 48 -5.55 -27.12 -8.78
C GLY A 48 -5.91 -25.89 -7.94
N TYR A 49 -5.11 -24.83 -7.98
CA TYR A 49 -5.43 -23.55 -7.38
C TYR A 49 -5.76 -22.53 -8.46
N CYS A 50 -6.80 -21.76 -8.21
CA CYS A 50 -7.25 -20.69 -9.06
C CYS A 50 -6.82 -19.34 -8.45
N MET A 51 -6.57 -18.32 -9.27
CA MET A 51 -6.15 -17.00 -8.76
C MET A 51 -7.38 -16.13 -8.48
N ARG A 52 -7.59 -15.71 -7.22
CA ARG A 52 -8.67 -14.79 -6.85
C ARG A 52 -8.15 -13.48 -6.28
N LYS A 53 -9.01 -12.47 -6.25
CA LYS A 53 -8.71 -11.19 -5.59
C LYS A 53 -8.86 -11.36 -4.09
N LYS A 54 -7.83 -10.96 -3.34
CA LYS A 54 -7.88 -10.90 -1.89
C LYS A 54 -8.59 -9.63 -1.45
N SER A 55 -9.49 -9.75 -0.47
CA SER A 55 -10.08 -8.59 0.18
C SER A 55 -9.00 -7.85 0.97
N GLN A 56 -8.84 -6.56 0.67
CA GLN A 56 -7.93 -5.67 1.37
C GLN A 56 -8.76 -4.53 2.00
N PRO A 57 -8.36 -4.01 3.18
CA PRO A 57 -9.07 -2.92 3.81
C PRO A 57 -9.05 -1.66 2.93
N LYS A 58 -10.09 -0.82 3.06
CA LYS A 58 -10.19 0.42 2.29
C LYS A 58 -8.96 1.30 2.56
N GLY A 59 -8.29 1.74 1.49
CA GLY A 59 -7.07 2.54 1.59
C GLY A 59 -5.77 1.74 1.70
N PHE A 60 -5.81 0.40 1.64
CA PHE A 60 -4.60 -0.40 1.60
C PHE A 60 -3.85 -0.21 0.27
N THR A 61 -2.60 0.25 0.37
CA THR A 61 -1.65 0.36 -0.73
C THR A 61 -0.49 -0.57 -0.45
N GLY A 62 -0.27 -1.54 -1.33
CA GLY A 62 0.75 -2.56 -1.15
C GLY A 62 1.24 -3.13 -2.47
N PRO A 63 2.14 -4.14 -2.42
CA PRO A 63 2.61 -4.84 -3.62
C PRO A 63 1.44 -5.54 -4.31
N ALA A 64 1.56 -5.76 -5.62
CA ALA A 64 0.47 -6.32 -6.42
C ALA A 64 0.12 -7.75 -5.96
N SER A 65 1.10 -8.50 -5.45
CA SER A 65 0.91 -9.80 -4.81
C SER A 65 0.02 -9.78 -3.57
N ALA A 66 -0.11 -8.65 -2.86
CA ALA A 66 -1.00 -8.57 -1.69
C ALA A 66 -2.48 -8.59 -2.09
N PHE A 67 -2.81 -8.21 -3.32
CA PHE A 67 -4.19 -8.17 -3.82
C PHE A 67 -4.62 -9.48 -4.49
N ARG A 68 -3.73 -10.45 -4.61
CA ARG A 68 -3.96 -11.73 -5.29
C ARG A 68 -3.60 -12.89 -4.37
N GLU A 69 -4.41 -13.93 -4.41
CA GLU A 69 -4.13 -15.18 -3.71
C GLU A 69 -4.55 -16.37 -4.54
N CYS A 70 -3.89 -17.50 -4.32
CA CYS A 70 -4.25 -18.77 -4.93
C CYS A 70 -5.25 -19.47 -4.02
N TYR A 71 -6.41 -19.85 -4.53
CA TYR A 71 -7.45 -20.55 -3.78
C TYR A 71 -7.76 -21.89 -4.44
N ASN A 72 -7.84 -22.95 -3.63
CA ASN A 72 -8.25 -24.26 -4.10
C ASN A 72 -9.74 -24.49 -3.79
N PRO A 73 -10.63 -24.54 -4.79
CA PRO A 73 -12.06 -24.76 -4.56
C PRO A 73 -12.39 -26.18 -4.09
N SER A 74 -11.51 -27.16 -4.31
CA SER A 74 -11.71 -28.54 -3.90
C SER A 74 -11.38 -28.76 -2.42
N THR A 75 -10.38 -28.04 -1.87
CA THR A 75 -9.93 -28.20 -0.48
C THR A 75 -10.28 -27.01 0.43
N GLY A 76 -10.63 -25.86 -0.15
CA GLY A 76 -10.80 -24.60 0.59
C GLY A 76 -9.48 -23.94 1.01
N GLU A 77 -8.33 -24.47 0.58
CA GLU A 77 -7.01 -23.98 0.99
C GLU A 77 -6.61 -22.72 0.20
N THR A 78 -6.04 -21.73 0.89
CA THR A 78 -5.44 -20.55 0.28
C THR A 78 -3.91 -20.59 0.35
N LYS A 79 -3.24 -20.30 -0.76
CA LYS A 79 -1.79 -20.14 -0.86
C LYS A 79 -1.41 -18.78 -1.41
N LYS A 80 -0.17 -18.35 -1.13
CA LYS A 80 0.40 -17.13 -1.70
C LYS A 80 0.63 -17.33 -3.21
N VAL A 81 0.44 -16.26 -3.97
CA VAL A 81 0.81 -16.23 -5.39
C VAL A 81 2.33 -16.29 -5.53
N GLY A 82 2.78 -17.09 -6.49
CA GLY A 82 4.13 -16.98 -7.01
C GLY A 82 4.22 -15.71 -7.86
N THR A 83 5.26 -14.92 -7.66
CA THR A 83 5.52 -13.74 -8.50
C THR A 83 6.72 -13.96 -9.39
N TRP A 84 6.54 -13.72 -10.68
CA TRP A 84 7.64 -13.61 -11.61
C TRP A 84 7.73 -12.18 -12.14
N GLY A 85 8.94 -11.78 -12.46
CA GLY A 85 9.18 -10.54 -13.20
C GLY A 85 10.51 -10.59 -13.91
N GLU A 86 10.67 -9.75 -14.93
CA GLU A 86 11.81 -9.78 -15.85
C GLU A 86 13.17 -9.64 -15.11
N LYS A 87 13.19 -8.93 -13.97
CA LYS A 87 14.38 -8.78 -13.12
C LYS A 87 14.84 -10.08 -12.47
N LYS A 88 13.95 -11.06 -12.27
CA LYS A 88 14.31 -12.40 -11.76
C LYS A 88 14.95 -13.28 -12.85
N GLY A 89 14.86 -12.87 -14.12
CA GLY A 89 15.40 -13.61 -15.26
C GLY A 89 14.63 -14.89 -15.59
N ALA A 90 15.00 -15.53 -16.70
CA ALA A 90 14.38 -16.75 -17.20
C ALA A 90 14.39 -17.90 -16.18
N ASN A 91 15.48 -18.01 -15.40
CA ASN A 91 15.63 -19.03 -14.36
C ASN A 91 14.55 -18.93 -13.27
N GLY A 92 14.09 -17.71 -12.95
CA GLY A 92 13.00 -17.52 -12.00
C GLY A 92 11.65 -17.99 -12.53
N LYS A 93 11.46 -17.94 -13.86
CA LYS A 93 10.24 -18.42 -14.53
C LYS A 93 10.23 -19.94 -14.57
N THR A 94 11.33 -20.53 -15.05
CA THR A 94 11.48 -21.98 -15.14
C THR A 94 11.35 -22.65 -13.78
N LYS A 95 11.81 -22.01 -12.70
CA LYS A 95 11.63 -22.54 -11.34
C LYS A 95 10.16 -22.58 -10.91
N LEU A 96 9.38 -21.54 -11.23
CA LEU A 96 7.94 -21.53 -10.93
C LEU A 96 7.21 -22.58 -11.77
N GLU A 97 7.57 -22.72 -13.04
CA GLU A 97 7.02 -23.74 -13.94
C GLU A 97 7.39 -25.17 -13.48
N ASP A 98 8.63 -25.39 -13.01
CA ASP A 98 9.13 -26.67 -12.46
C ASP A 98 8.46 -27.02 -11.12
N ASP A 99 8.24 -26.02 -10.25
CA ASP A 99 7.48 -26.14 -9.01
C ASP A 99 5.97 -26.39 -9.26
N GLY A 100 5.55 -26.50 -10.53
CA GLY A 100 4.19 -26.80 -10.93
C GLY A 100 3.24 -25.62 -10.74
N TYR A 101 3.76 -24.40 -10.76
CA TYR A 101 2.96 -23.19 -10.82
C TYR A 101 2.68 -22.85 -12.29
N ASP A 102 1.40 -22.74 -12.60
CA ASP A 102 0.92 -22.29 -13.91
C ASP A 102 0.52 -20.80 -13.81
N THR A 103 0.46 -20.12 -14.95
CA THR A 103 -0.25 -18.84 -15.08
C THR A 103 -1.75 -19.14 -14.95
N SER A 104 -2.18 -19.45 -13.72
CA SER A 104 -3.50 -20.01 -13.47
C SER A 104 -4.56 -19.16 -14.13
N LYS A 105 -5.48 -19.87 -14.81
CA LYS A 105 -6.64 -19.32 -15.50
C LYS A 105 -7.29 -18.25 -14.64
N GLN A 106 -7.63 -17.16 -15.30
CA GLN A 106 -8.12 -15.93 -14.72
C GLN A 106 -9.23 -16.18 -13.68
N ALA A 107 -9.37 -15.21 -12.77
CA ALA A 107 -10.31 -15.19 -11.65
C ALA A 107 -11.79 -15.44 -11.97
N SER A 108 -12.17 -15.70 -13.23
CA SER A 108 -13.52 -16.00 -13.69
C SER A 108 -14.09 -17.31 -13.12
N ASP A 109 -13.23 -18.31 -12.87
CA ASP A 109 -13.65 -19.64 -12.40
C ASP A 109 -13.41 -19.84 -10.89
N CYS A 110 -12.81 -18.86 -10.20
CA CYS A 110 -12.68 -18.92 -8.76
C CYS A 110 -13.98 -18.47 -8.07
N PRO A 111 -14.40 -19.14 -6.99
CA PRO A 111 -15.31 -18.51 -6.05
C PRO A 111 -14.66 -17.23 -5.52
N LYS A 112 -15.45 -16.16 -5.48
CA LYS A 112 -15.00 -14.88 -4.95
C LYS A 112 -14.60 -15.08 -3.49
N ALA A 113 -13.64 -14.30 -3.00
CA ALA A 113 -13.42 -14.24 -1.57
C ALA A 113 -14.66 -13.57 -0.95
N ASP A 114 -15.57 -14.38 -0.43
CA ASP A 114 -16.74 -13.90 0.29
C ASP A 114 -16.26 -13.09 1.50
N LEU A 115 -16.67 -11.82 1.53
CA LEU A 115 -16.33 -10.79 2.50
C LEU A 115 -17.45 -10.70 3.54
#